data_AF-A0A821KH75-F1
#
_entry.id   AF-A0A821KH75-F1
#
_cell.length_a   1.000
_cell.length_b   1.000
_cell.length_c   1.000
_cell.angle_alpha   90.00
_cell.angle_beta   90.00
_cell.angle_gamma   90.00
#
_symmetry.space_group_name_H-M   'P 1'
#
loop_
_entity.id
_entity.type
_entity.pdbx_description
1 polymer ?
#
loop_
_entity_poly.entity_id
_entity_poly.type
_entity_poly.pdbx_seq_one_letter_code
_entity_poly.pdbx_strand_id
1 'polypeptide(L)'
;MNGHSSLHNGIDEDFELMGDMPKEDPIVVERRRIRNNEITKKLGAYLLKGYCMLSDACPKCDCILLRTPDRQLLCVACTEVDVENATDNKETTKGEDEQRLASTQSVTKKKDRVKLSKKRNKKTSVTYESENVSNENIRYSVQLENKLKWAVDELTKSQNPNRITAMCTVITKLTESIKALKEYETAST
;
A
#
# COMPACT_ATOMS: atom_id res chain seq x y z
N MET A 1 39.98 -44.12 38.31
CA MET A 1 39.54 -42.89 39.01
C MET A 1 39.75 -41.76 38.02
N ASN A 2 38.94 -41.68 36.95
CA ASN A 2 37.64 -40.97 36.89
C ASN A 2 37.83 -39.56 37.48
N GLY A 3 37.80 -38.45 36.74
CA GLY A 3 37.49 -38.16 35.36
C GLY A 3 37.26 -36.65 35.36
N HIS A 4 38.13 -35.88 34.70
CA HIS A 4 37.90 -34.46 34.49
C HIS A 4 36.76 -34.33 33.47
N SER A 5 35.60 -33.84 33.90
CA SER A 5 34.49 -33.50 33.01
C SER A 5 33.85 -32.17 33.44
N SER A 6 34.24 -31.14 32.68
CA SER A 6 33.50 -30.00 32.13
C SER A 6 32.09 -29.67 32.64
N LEU A 7 31.84 -28.35 32.76
CA LEU A 7 30.61 -27.58 32.43
C LEU A 7 30.49 -26.44 33.48
N HIS A 8 30.81 -25.19 33.17
CA HIS A 8 30.00 -24.33 32.30
C HIS A 8 30.88 -23.31 31.56
N ASN A 9 30.88 -23.41 30.24
CA ASN A 9 31.28 -22.33 29.34
C ASN A 9 30.05 -21.45 29.05
N GLY A 10 30.25 -20.14 29.11
CA GLY A 10 29.62 -19.12 28.25
C GLY A 10 28.10 -18.96 28.30
N ILE A 11 27.61 -18.06 29.16
CA ILE A 11 26.26 -17.45 29.00
C ILE A 11 26.36 -15.91 28.84
N ASP A 12 27.56 -15.37 28.61
CA ASP A 12 27.75 -13.90 28.63
C ASP A 12 28.05 -13.27 27.26
N GLU A 13 27.93 -13.98 26.13
CA GLU A 13 28.28 -13.43 24.79
C GLU A 13 27.12 -13.36 23.77
N ASP A 14 25.86 -13.52 24.19
CA ASP A 14 24.71 -13.54 23.27
C ASP A 14 23.77 -12.32 23.41
N PHE A 15 24.06 -11.38 24.32
CA PHE A 15 23.21 -10.21 24.57
C PHE A 15 23.44 -9.05 23.57
N GLU A 16 24.49 -9.12 22.76
CA GLU A 16 24.89 -8.04 21.83
C GLU A 16 24.19 -8.09 20.47
N LEU A 17 23.31 -9.08 20.21
CA LEU A 17 22.47 -9.10 19.01
C LEU A 17 21.12 -8.38 19.18
N MET A 18 21.05 -7.38 20.06
CA MET A 18 20.06 -6.30 19.92
C MET A 18 20.71 -5.14 19.17
N GLY A 19 20.97 -5.37 17.88
CA GLY A 19 21.44 -4.32 16.98
C GLY A 19 20.52 -3.11 17.06
N ASP A 20 21.13 -1.92 17.07
CA ASP A 20 20.46 -0.63 17.11
C ASP A 20 19.23 -0.63 16.21
N MET A 21 18.04 -0.74 16.81
CA MET A 21 16.81 -0.55 16.09
C MET A 21 16.83 0.91 15.62
N PRO A 22 16.79 1.18 14.30
CA PRO A 22 16.81 2.54 13.81
C PRO A 22 15.66 3.27 14.50
N LYS A 23 16.00 4.37 15.19
CA LYS A 23 15.03 5.26 15.84
C LYS A 23 14.29 6.03 14.74
N GLU A 24 13.42 5.33 14.01
CA GLU A 24 12.48 5.96 13.09
C GLU A 24 11.62 6.94 13.87
N ASP A 25 11.30 8.10 13.27
CA ASP A 25 10.43 9.09 13.88
C ASP A 25 9.06 8.43 14.22
N PRO A 26 8.61 8.46 15.49
CA PRO A 26 7.39 7.80 15.92
C PRO A 26 6.16 8.25 15.12
N ILE A 27 6.14 9.49 14.60
CA ILE A 27 5.05 10.01 13.78
C ILE A 27 5.00 9.28 12.43
N VAL A 28 6.16 9.02 11.83
CA VAL A 28 6.27 8.31 10.54
C VAL A 28 5.85 6.86 10.69
N VAL A 29 6.30 6.21 11.77
CA VAL A 29 5.92 4.83 12.11
C VAL A 29 4.42 4.73 12.31
N GLU A 30 3.83 5.63 13.08
CA GLU A 30 2.38 5.61 13.35
C GLU A 30 1.57 5.89 12.09
N ARG A 31 2.00 6.85 11.25
CA ARG A 31 1.34 7.12 9.95
C ARG A 31 1.35 5.89 9.04
N ARG A 32 2.47 5.18 8.96
CA ARG A 32 2.58 3.92 8.20
C ARG A 32 1.65 2.85 8.76
N ARG A 33 1.56 2.74 10.09
CA ARG A 33 0.68 1.79 10.77
C ARG A 33 -0.79 2.06 10.48
N ILE A 34 -1.23 3.31 10.60
CA ILE A 34 -2.60 3.74 10.31
C ILE A 34 -2.95 3.40 8.86
N ARG A 35 -2.10 3.82 7.91
CA ARG A 35 -2.28 3.50 6.49
C ARG A 35 -2.44 2.00 6.24
N ASN A 36 -1.54 1.18 6.79
CA ASN A 36 -1.58 -0.28 6.59
C ASN A 36 -2.83 -0.92 7.22
N ASN A 37 -3.32 -0.39 8.33
CA ASN A 37 -4.55 -0.87 8.95
C ASN A 37 -5.76 -0.63 8.05
N GLU A 38 -5.89 0.57 7.46
CA GLU A 38 -6.99 0.87 6.55
C GLU A 38 -6.93 0.03 5.27
N ILE A 39 -5.73 -0.18 4.71
CA ILE A 39 -5.52 -1.10 3.59
C ILE A 39 -6.01 -2.51 3.96
N THR A 40 -5.58 -3.04 5.11
CA THR A 40 -5.93 -4.41 5.54
C THR A 40 -7.44 -4.58 5.77
N LYS A 41 -8.09 -3.55 6.32
CA LYS A 41 -9.54 -3.51 6.54
C LYS A 41 -10.31 -3.59 5.21
N LYS A 42 -9.93 -2.78 4.22
CA LYS A 42 -10.55 -2.79 2.90
C LYS A 42 -10.26 -4.08 2.12
N LEU A 43 -9.03 -4.59 2.19
CA LEU A 43 -8.66 -5.89 1.61
C LEU A 43 -9.60 -7.00 2.13
N GLY A 44 -9.80 -7.08 3.45
CA GLY A 44 -10.71 -8.05 4.05
C GLY A 44 -12.14 -7.94 3.52
N ALA A 45 -12.65 -6.71 3.38
CA ALA A 45 -13.98 -6.47 2.81
C ALA A 45 -14.11 -6.95 1.36
N TYR A 46 -13.07 -6.77 0.53
CA TYR A 46 -13.08 -7.24 -0.86
C TYR A 46 -12.98 -8.75 -0.99
N LEU A 47 -12.19 -9.40 -0.14
CA LEU A 47 -12.12 -10.87 -0.12
C LEU A 47 -13.46 -11.50 0.22
N LEU A 48 -14.21 -10.92 1.15
CA LEU A 48 -15.57 -11.36 1.49
C LEU A 48 -16.57 -11.14 0.35
N LYS A 49 -16.33 -10.16 -0.53
CA LYS A 49 -17.11 -9.93 -1.76
C LYS A 49 -16.73 -10.87 -2.91
N GLY A 50 -15.78 -11.79 -2.71
CA GLY A 50 -15.34 -12.76 -3.72
C GLY A 50 -14.22 -12.27 -4.64
N TYR A 51 -13.49 -11.23 -4.25
CA TYR A 51 -12.29 -10.81 -4.99
C TYR A 51 -11.13 -11.75 -4.65
N CYS A 52 -10.22 -11.96 -5.61
CA CYS A 52 -9.10 -12.87 -5.43
C CYS A 52 -7.79 -12.11 -5.21
N MET A 53 -7.07 -12.40 -4.13
CA MET A 53 -5.74 -11.85 -3.92
C MET A 53 -4.72 -12.56 -4.81
N LEU A 54 -3.84 -11.79 -5.44
CA LEU A 54 -2.81 -12.28 -6.35
C LEU A 54 -1.46 -12.37 -5.63
N SER A 55 -0.48 -13.04 -6.25
CA SER A 55 0.91 -13.04 -5.76
C SER A 55 1.68 -11.77 -6.17
N ASP A 56 1.08 -10.94 -7.01
CA ASP A 56 1.71 -9.75 -7.57
C ASP A 56 1.47 -8.53 -6.68
N ALA A 57 2.49 -7.69 -6.55
CA ALA A 57 2.41 -6.42 -5.86
C ALA A 57 2.16 -5.25 -6.82
N CYS A 58 1.56 -4.18 -6.30
CA CYS A 58 1.36 -2.95 -7.03
C CYS A 58 2.72 -2.24 -7.25
N PRO A 59 3.09 -1.89 -8.49
CA PRO A 59 4.40 -1.27 -8.80
C PRO A 59 4.57 0.17 -8.26
N LYS A 60 3.55 0.72 -7.58
CA LYS A 60 3.57 2.08 -7.02
C LYS A 60 3.76 2.10 -5.51
N CYS A 61 3.22 1.13 -4.80
CA CYS A 61 3.13 1.15 -3.34
C CYS A 61 3.37 -0.21 -2.69
N ASP A 62 3.77 -1.21 -3.48
CA ASP A 62 4.06 -2.59 -3.07
C ASP A 62 2.94 -3.31 -2.30
N CYS A 63 1.71 -2.79 -2.38
CA CYS A 63 0.54 -3.43 -1.82
C CYS A 63 0.06 -4.55 -2.74
N ILE A 64 -0.41 -5.65 -2.17
CA ILE A 64 -0.90 -6.81 -2.91
C ILE A 64 -2.03 -6.44 -3.88
N LEU A 65 -1.99 -6.98 -5.09
CA LEU A 65 -3.05 -6.78 -6.08
C LEU A 65 -4.22 -7.74 -5.83
N LEU A 66 -5.43 -7.24 -6.06
CA LEU A 66 -6.64 -8.04 -6.11
C LEU A 66 -7.12 -8.18 -7.56
N ARG A 67 -7.76 -9.30 -7.86
CA ARG A 67 -8.51 -9.54 -9.09
C ARG A 67 -10.00 -9.42 -8.81
N THR A 68 -10.67 -8.55 -9.55
CA THR A 68 -12.13 -8.39 -9.49
C THR A 68 -12.84 -9.59 -10.13
N PRO A 69 -14.15 -9.78 -9.88
CA PRO A 69 -14.95 -10.77 -10.61
C PRO A 69 -14.87 -10.61 -12.14
N ASP A 70 -14.72 -9.37 -12.61
CA ASP A 70 -14.53 -9.01 -14.03
C ASP A 70 -13.10 -9.24 -14.55
N ARG A 71 -12.27 -9.94 -13.77
CA ARG A 71 -10.86 -10.29 -14.05
C ARG A 71 -9.90 -9.09 -14.15
N GLN A 72 -10.30 -7.91 -13.69
CA GLN A 72 -9.45 -6.72 -13.69
C GLN A 72 -8.54 -6.69 -12.45
N LEU A 73 -7.36 -6.06 -12.59
CA LEU A 73 -6.41 -5.87 -11.50
C LEU A 73 -6.73 -4.60 -10.72
N LEU A 74 -6.77 -4.69 -9.39
CA LEU A 74 -7.11 -3.61 -8.47
C LEU A 74 -6.08 -3.51 -7.34
N CYS A 75 -5.57 -2.30 -7.09
CA CYS A 75 -4.77 -1.99 -5.91
C CYS A 75 -5.57 -1.11 -4.95
N VAL A 76 -6.03 -1.68 -3.84
CA VAL A 76 -6.90 -0.99 -2.86
C VAL A 76 -6.19 0.19 -2.19
N ALA A 77 -4.88 0.09 -1.98
CA ALA A 77 -4.10 1.17 -1.38
C ALA A 77 -4.12 2.42 -2.26
N CYS A 78 -3.77 2.29 -3.54
CA CYS A 78 -3.70 3.43 -4.45
C CYS A 78 -5.07 3.98 -4.87
N THR A 79 -6.10 3.14 -4.99
CA THR A 79 -7.39 3.59 -5.53
C THR A 79 -8.30 4.22 -4.48
N GLU A 80 -8.22 3.75 -3.22
CA GLU A 80 -9.14 4.19 -2.17
C GLU A 80 -8.40 4.86 -1.02
N VAL A 81 -7.43 4.17 -0.40
CA VAL A 81 -6.81 4.66 0.85
C VAL A 81 -5.99 5.93 0.61
N ASP A 82 -5.24 5.99 -0.49
CA ASP A 82 -4.39 7.15 -0.80
C ASP A 82 -5.17 8.36 -1.27
N VAL A 83 -6.35 8.13 -1.85
CA VAL A 83 -7.24 9.18 -2.34
C VAL A 83 -8.04 9.77 -1.18
N GLU A 84 -8.59 8.93 -0.29
CA GLU A 84 -9.34 9.34 0.90
C GLU A 84 -8.45 10.20 1.83
N ASN A 85 -7.20 9.79 2.08
CA ASN A 85 -6.24 10.53 2.91
C ASN A 85 -5.80 11.88 2.32
N ALA A 86 -5.88 12.05 1.00
CA ALA A 86 -5.57 13.34 0.36
C ALA A 86 -6.69 14.36 0.56
N THR A 87 -7.94 13.90 0.76
CA THR A 87 -9.11 14.76 0.95
C THR A 87 -9.39 15.12 2.41
N ASP A 88 -8.80 14.39 3.37
CA ASP A 88 -9.07 14.54 4.81
C ASP A 88 -8.24 15.64 5.50
N ASN A 89 -7.49 16.44 4.73
CA ASN A 89 -6.93 17.72 5.21
C ASN A 89 -7.95 18.87 5.15
N LYS A 90 -9.25 18.57 5.24
CA LYS A 90 -10.30 19.56 5.50
C LYS A 90 -10.85 19.30 6.89
N GLU A 91 -10.52 20.22 7.78
CA GLU A 91 -10.86 20.22 9.19
C GLU A 91 -12.31 19.86 9.48
N THR A 92 -12.44 19.07 10.54
CA THR A 92 -13.62 18.83 11.36
C THR A 92 -14.53 20.06 11.50
N THR A 93 -15.75 19.99 10.96
CA THR A 93 -16.89 20.72 11.53
C THR A 93 -17.71 19.74 12.36
N LYS A 94 -17.60 19.90 13.69
CA LYS A 94 -18.48 19.33 14.69
C LYS A 94 -19.93 19.80 14.46
N GLY A 95 -20.87 18.88 14.62
CA GLY A 95 -22.29 19.08 14.94
C GLY A 95 -22.81 17.69 15.32
N GLU A 96 -22.84 17.35 16.61
CA GLU A 96 -24.00 17.54 17.50
C GLU A 96 -25.28 16.97 16.89
N ASP A 97 -25.69 15.78 17.37
CA ASP A 97 -27.10 15.46 17.60
C ASP A 97 -27.21 14.25 18.55
N GLU A 98 -27.67 14.55 19.76
CA GLU A 98 -28.07 13.60 20.80
C GLU A 98 -29.58 13.74 20.99
N GLN A 99 -30.38 12.70 20.72
CA GLN A 99 -31.56 12.31 21.52
C GLN A 99 -32.30 11.04 21.02
N ARG A 100 -32.26 10.00 21.87
CA ARG A 100 -33.41 9.21 22.45
C ARG A 100 -34.75 9.27 21.71
N LEU A 101 -35.56 8.21 21.52
CA LEU A 101 -35.91 7.10 22.41
C LEU A 101 -36.80 6.03 21.70
N ALA A 102 -36.58 4.75 22.05
CA ALA A 102 -37.49 3.59 22.11
C ALA A 102 -38.34 3.14 20.89
N SER A 103 -38.22 1.86 20.51
CA SER A 103 -39.08 0.77 21.04
C SER A 103 -38.73 -0.59 20.43
N THR A 104 -38.48 -1.58 21.31
CA THR A 104 -38.87 -3.03 21.26
C THR A 104 -38.83 -3.78 19.90
N GLN A 105 -38.26 -4.99 19.75
CA GLN A 105 -38.17 -6.13 20.65
C GLN A 105 -37.36 -7.29 19.98
N SER A 106 -36.59 -8.02 20.80
CA SER A 106 -36.22 -9.48 20.75
C SER A 106 -35.64 -10.09 19.45
N VAL A 107 -34.56 -10.88 19.46
CA VAL A 107 -34.46 -12.24 20.01
C VAL A 107 -32.98 -12.68 20.15
N THR A 108 -32.58 -12.95 21.40
CA THR A 108 -31.71 -14.01 21.97
C THR A 108 -30.42 -14.55 21.31
N LYS A 109 -29.38 -14.63 22.18
CA LYS A 109 -28.36 -15.72 22.38
C LYS A 109 -27.30 -15.86 21.27
N LYS A 110 -26.00 -16.08 21.50
CA LYS A 110 -25.15 -16.44 22.65
C LYS A 110 -23.69 -16.07 22.30
N LYS A 111 -22.85 -15.95 23.33
CA LYS A 111 -21.37 -15.93 23.30
C LYS A 111 -20.81 -16.95 22.31
N ASP A 112 -19.71 -16.60 21.63
CA ASP A 112 -18.48 -17.38 21.74
C ASP A 112 -17.24 -16.56 21.36
N ARG A 113 -16.33 -16.52 22.34
CA ARG A 113 -15.03 -15.88 22.30
C ARG A 113 -14.04 -16.88 21.72
N VAL A 114 -13.76 -16.79 20.42
CA VAL A 114 -12.71 -17.60 19.80
C VAL A 114 -11.38 -16.85 19.87
N LYS A 115 -10.49 -17.37 20.73
CA LYS A 115 -9.05 -17.09 20.70
C LYS A 115 -8.50 -17.72 19.42
N LEU A 116 -7.91 -16.95 18.51
CA LEU A 116 -7.15 -17.50 17.39
C LEU A 116 -5.66 -17.15 17.51
N SER A 117 -4.97 -18.20 17.93
CA SER A 117 -3.56 -18.56 17.81
C SER A 117 -2.72 -17.79 16.79
N LYS A 118 -1.62 -17.21 17.29
CA LYS A 118 -0.42 -16.85 16.54
C LYS A 118 0.13 -18.09 15.81
N LYS A 119 0.25 -18.04 14.49
CA LYS A 119 1.20 -18.86 13.74
C LYS A 119 2.07 -17.97 12.87
N ARG A 120 3.29 -17.73 13.36
CA ARG A 120 4.45 -17.23 12.60
C ARG A 120 4.74 -18.22 11.48
N ASN A 121 4.90 -17.75 10.25
CA ASN A 121 5.60 -18.53 9.23
C ASN A 121 6.58 -17.65 8.44
N LYS A 122 7.61 -18.35 7.98
CA LYS A 122 9.02 -17.95 7.86
C LYS A 122 9.32 -17.19 6.55
N LYS A 123 10.11 -16.12 6.65
CA LYS A 123 10.75 -15.39 5.54
C LYS A 123 11.56 -16.33 4.65
N THR A 124 11.36 -16.25 3.34
CA THR A 124 12.35 -16.67 2.33
C THR A 124 12.82 -15.42 1.59
N SER A 125 14.11 -15.16 1.72
CA SER A 125 14.86 -14.13 1.00
C SER A 125 15.04 -14.54 -0.45
N VAL A 126 14.80 -13.64 -1.39
CA VAL A 126 15.30 -13.80 -2.76
C VAL A 126 15.99 -12.51 -3.17
N THR A 127 17.27 -12.66 -3.48
CA THR A 127 18.20 -11.68 -4.01
C THR A 127 17.87 -11.37 -5.48
N TYR A 128 18.05 -10.12 -5.91
CA TYR A 128 17.66 -9.63 -7.23
C TYR A 128 18.86 -8.99 -7.94
N GLU A 129 19.15 -9.43 -9.18
CA GLU A 129 20.23 -8.92 -10.04
C GLU A 129 19.71 -8.26 -11.34
N SER A 130 20.19 -7.03 -11.54
CA SER A 130 20.43 -6.16 -12.71
C SER A 130 19.69 -6.22 -14.07
N GLU A 131 18.97 -7.26 -14.48
CA GLU A 131 18.39 -7.31 -15.86
C GLU A 131 17.01 -6.63 -16.00
N ASN A 132 16.41 -6.22 -14.89
CA ASN A 132 15.00 -5.87 -14.83
C ASN A 132 14.72 -4.35 -14.78
N VAL A 133 15.75 -3.50 -14.89
CA VAL A 133 15.60 -2.03 -14.94
C VAL A 133 15.07 -1.54 -16.30
N SER A 134 15.55 -2.12 -17.41
CA SER A 134 15.12 -1.75 -18.77
C SER A 134 13.69 -2.16 -19.07
N ASN A 135 13.24 -3.33 -18.59
CA ASN A 135 11.85 -3.76 -18.72
C ASN A 135 10.87 -2.89 -17.91
N GLU A 136 11.27 -2.44 -16.73
CA GLU A 136 10.46 -1.53 -15.92
C GLU A 136 10.39 -0.13 -16.54
N ASN A 137 11.50 0.42 -17.06
CA ASN A 137 11.50 1.72 -17.76
C ASN A 137 10.56 1.74 -18.99
N ILE A 138 10.60 0.67 -19.80
CA ILE A 138 9.69 0.50 -20.95
C ILE A 138 8.23 0.45 -20.47
N ARG A 139 7.95 -0.29 -19.40
CA ARG A 139 6.61 -0.41 -18.81
C ARG A 139 6.10 0.92 -18.26
N TYR A 140 6.94 1.70 -17.58
CA TYR A 140 6.60 3.03 -17.09
C TYR A 140 6.34 4.01 -18.24
N SER A 141 7.17 3.99 -19.28
CA SER A 141 6.98 4.82 -20.48
C SER A 141 5.62 4.58 -21.13
N VAL A 142 5.25 3.32 -21.38
CA VAL A 142 3.94 2.95 -21.94
C VAL A 142 2.77 3.40 -21.05
N GLN A 143 2.90 3.33 -19.73
CA GLN A 143 1.86 3.80 -18.81
C GLN A 143 1.69 5.32 -18.84
N LEU A 144 2.79 6.06 -18.91
CA LEU A 144 2.77 7.52 -19.00
C LEU A 144 2.14 7.98 -20.32
N GLU A 145 2.45 7.33 -21.44
CA GLU A 145 1.84 7.62 -22.74
C GLU A 145 0.32 7.39 -22.75
N ASN A 146 -0.14 6.29 -22.12
CA ASN A 146 -1.58 6.02 -21.98
C ASN A 146 -2.29 7.09 -21.14
N LYS A 147 -1.64 7.57 -20.06
CA LYS A 147 -2.18 8.65 -19.22
C LYS A 147 -2.16 10.00 -19.93
N LEU A 148 -1.15 10.24 -20.76
CA LEU A 148 -1.06 11.43 -21.60
C LEU A 148 -2.21 11.46 -22.62
N LYS A 149 -2.45 10.34 -23.32
CA LYS A 149 -3.58 10.20 -24.24
C LYS A 149 -4.92 10.47 -23.54
N TRP A 150 -5.14 9.87 -22.38
CA TRP A 150 -6.33 10.10 -21.58
C TRP A 150 -6.50 11.59 -21.18
N ALA A 151 -5.44 12.25 -20.73
CA ALA A 151 -5.50 13.66 -20.31
C ALA A 151 -5.81 14.60 -21.47
N VAL A 152 -5.29 14.30 -22.67
CA VAL A 152 -5.61 15.04 -23.90
C VAL A 152 -7.07 14.84 -24.31
N ASP A 153 -7.57 13.60 -24.29
CA ASP A 153 -8.97 13.30 -24.58
C ASP A 153 -9.92 14.00 -23.59
N GLU A 154 -9.55 14.05 -22.31
CA GLU A 154 -10.30 14.73 -21.26
C GLU A 154 -10.31 16.25 -21.44
N LEU A 155 -9.19 16.83 -21.89
CA LEU A 155 -9.08 18.26 -22.20
C LEU A 155 -10.09 18.67 -23.27
N THR A 156 -10.22 17.87 -24.34
CA THR A 156 -11.16 18.16 -25.45
C THR A 156 -12.63 18.12 -25.04
N LYS A 157 -12.97 17.34 -24.01
CA LYS A 157 -14.35 17.20 -23.51
C LYS A 157 -14.70 18.25 -22.46
N SER A 158 -13.70 18.78 -21.76
CA SER A 158 -13.93 19.69 -20.64
C SER A 158 -14.22 21.12 -21.09
N GLN A 159 -15.26 21.74 -20.51
CA GLN A 159 -15.60 23.16 -20.71
C GLN A 159 -15.32 24.00 -19.46
N ASN A 160 -14.71 23.39 -18.43
CA ASN A 160 -14.42 24.07 -17.16
C ASN A 160 -12.97 24.60 -17.16
N PRO A 161 -12.74 25.91 -16.96
CA PRO A 161 -11.42 26.51 -17.05
C PRO A 161 -10.44 25.98 -15.99
N ASN A 162 -10.90 25.65 -14.78
CA ASN A 162 -10.03 25.11 -13.73
C ASN A 162 -9.57 23.68 -14.07
N ARG A 163 -10.47 22.88 -14.65
CA ARG A 163 -10.16 21.51 -15.11
C ARG A 163 -9.20 21.52 -16.30
N ILE A 164 -9.37 22.47 -17.22
CA ILE A 164 -8.44 22.71 -18.33
C ILE A 164 -7.05 23.03 -17.80
N THR A 165 -6.92 24.00 -16.89
CA THR A 165 -5.62 24.37 -16.29
C THR A 165 -4.96 23.19 -15.57
N ALA A 166 -5.74 22.41 -14.81
CA ALA A 166 -5.24 21.21 -14.14
C ALA A 166 -4.75 20.16 -15.14
N MET A 167 -5.51 19.89 -16.21
CA MET A 167 -5.12 18.94 -17.26
C MET A 167 -3.87 19.40 -18.01
N CYS A 168 -3.73 20.68 -18.35
CA CYS A 168 -2.52 21.23 -18.97
C CYS A 168 -1.28 21.05 -18.09
N THR A 169 -1.44 21.21 -16.77
CA THR A 169 -0.36 20.98 -15.80
C THR A 169 0.05 19.52 -15.77
N VAL A 170 -0.92 18.59 -15.74
CA VAL A 170 -0.68 17.14 -15.78
C VAL A 170 0.03 16.74 -17.07
N ILE A 171 -0.44 17.23 -18.23
CA ILE A 171 0.17 16.98 -19.54
C ILE A 171 1.64 17.44 -19.54
N THR A 172 1.92 18.64 -19.05
CA THR A 172 3.30 19.17 -18.96
C THR A 172 4.18 18.26 -18.14
N LYS A 173 3.72 17.86 -16.94
CA LYS A 173 4.48 16.97 -16.04
C LYS A 173 4.71 15.59 -16.66
N LEU A 174 3.71 15.01 -17.31
CA LEU A 174 3.84 13.72 -18.00
C LEU A 174 4.87 13.81 -19.15
N THR A 175 4.85 14.89 -19.92
CA THR A 175 5.81 15.07 -21.02
C THR A 175 7.25 15.27 -20.53
N GLU A 176 7.46 15.96 -19.40
CA GLU A 176 8.76 16.07 -18.75
C GLU A 176 9.27 14.68 -18.30
N SER A 177 8.41 13.88 -17.66
CA SER A 177 8.77 12.53 -17.20
C SER A 177 9.12 11.58 -18.35
N ILE A 178 8.36 11.63 -19.47
CA ILE A 178 8.65 10.79 -20.65
C ILE A 178 9.99 11.18 -21.29
N LYS A 179 10.30 12.49 -21.36
CA LYS A 179 11.60 12.97 -21.87
C LYS A 179 12.76 12.46 -21.03
N ALA A 180 12.64 12.56 -19.70
CA ALA A 180 13.67 12.08 -18.77
C ALA A 180 13.94 10.58 -18.91
N LEU A 181 12.90 9.77 -19.13
CA LEU A 181 13.07 8.32 -19.37
C LEU A 181 13.79 8.03 -20.70
N LYS A 182 13.49 8.78 -21.76
CA LYS A 182 14.18 8.65 -23.05
C LYS A 182 15.64 9.07 -22.99
N GLU A 183 15.94 10.14 -22.27
CA GLU A 183 17.32 10.59 -22.02
C GLU A 183 18.13 9.52 -21.28
N TYR A 184 17.52 8.84 -20.30
CA TYR A 184 18.14 7.72 -19.59
C TYR A 184 18.44 6.53 -20.49
N GLU A 185 17.53 6.17 -21.40
CA GLU A 185 17.76 5.10 -22.39
C GLU A 185 18.92 5.44 -23.34
N THR A 186 19.02 6.69 -23.79
CA THR A 186 20.11 7.14 -24.68
C THR A 186 21.47 7.25 -23.99
N ALA A 187 21.49 7.48 -22.67
CA ALA A 187 22.74 7.55 -21.89
C ALA A 187 23.31 6.18 -21.52
N SER A 188 22.50 5.11 -21.68
CA SER A 188 22.88 3.73 -21.35
C SER A 188 23.32 2.90 -22.57
N THR A 189 23.41 3.51 -23.76
CA THR A 189 23.88 2.89 -25.02
C THR A 189 25.21 3.50 -25.43
#